data_AF-A0ABD5T5Y4-F1
#
_entry.id   AF-A0ABD5T5Y4-F1
#
_cell.length_a   1.000
_cell.length_b   1.000
_cell.length_c   1.000
_cell.angle_alpha   90.00
_cell.angle_beta   90.00
_cell.angle_gamma   90.00
#
_symmetry.space_group_name_H-M   'P 1'
#
loop_
_entity.id
_entity.type
_entity.pdbx_description
1 polymer ?
#
loop_
_entity_poly.entity_id
_entity_poly.type
_entity_poly.pdbx_seq_one_letter_code
_entity_poly.pdbx_strand_id
1 'polypeptide(L)'
;MNLDELRSAQAKERRKDSLQHLRDSFYDDVAAYVADLRAARDRRAEQVDKPFSDDDVRRMSDEVETAEEVAEALYERRVGKVVKIASFAAADMPVEDEGMTTEERELFDDLVDRIGENKSRVLDVLSGDAPPSSDPDATAQSADSDRSTSDVSEATPDSVEATSDSGSPSADADHSALAGA
;
A
#
# COMPACT_ATOMS: atom_id res chain seq x y z
N MET A 1 12.43 -18.08 -8.51
CA MET A 1 11.13 -17.45 -8.26
C MET A 1 10.03 -18.42 -8.68
N ASN A 2 9.02 -18.60 -7.82
CA ASN A 2 7.79 -19.34 -8.10
C ASN A 2 6.67 -18.82 -7.18
N LEU A 3 5.42 -19.30 -7.35
CA LEU A 3 4.28 -18.83 -6.58
C LEU A 3 4.42 -19.05 -5.06
N ASP A 4 5.00 -20.17 -4.63
CA ASP A 4 5.18 -20.47 -3.21
C ASP A 4 6.24 -19.57 -2.56
N GLU A 5 7.34 -19.29 -3.27
CA GLU A 5 8.34 -18.31 -2.88
C GLU A 5 7.72 -16.91 -2.75
N LEU A 6 6.88 -16.51 -3.71
CA LEU A 6 6.20 -15.22 -3.73
C LEU A 6 5.23 -15.08 -2.55
N ARG A 7 4.39 -16.10 -2.31
CA ARG A 7 3.48 -16.16 -1.16
C ARG A 7 4.23 -16.17 0.17
N SER A 8 5.38 -16.85 0.24
CA SER A 8 6.24 -16.87 1.42
C SER A 8 6.81 -15.47 1.70
N ALA A 9 7.26 -14.75 0.66
CA ALA A 9 7.70 -13.37 0.77
C ALA A 9 6.56 -12.47 1.27
N GLN A 10 5.37 -12.54 0.66
CA GLN A 10 4.18 -11.80 1.08
C GLN A 10 3.81 -12.08 2.55
N ALA A 11 3.79 -13.35 2.98
CA ALA A 11 3.48 -13.72 4.35
C ALA A 11 4.53 -13.23 5.36
N LYS A 12 5.81 -13.15 4.97
CA LYS A 12 6.86 -12.57 5.81
C LYS A 12 6.72 -11.04 5.88
N GLU A 13 6.45 -10.39 4.76
CA GLU A 13 6.23 -8.95 4.67
C GLU A 13 5.04 -8.50 5.52
N ARG A 14 3.96 -9.30 5.54
CA ARG A 14 2.76 -9.05 6.36
C ARG A 14 3.01 -9.08 7.85
N ARG A 15 3.94 -9.93 8.31
CA ARG A 15 4.21 -10.15 9.74
C ARG A 15 5.20 -9.18 10.35
N LYS A 16 6.05 -8.56 9.54
CA LYS A 16 7.03 -7.58 10.01
C LYS A 16 6.47 -6.16 9.91
N ASP A 17 6.84 -5.31 10.86
CA ASP A 17 6.58 -3.87 10.78
C ASP A 17 7.65 -3.14 9.96
N SER A 18 8.90 -3.63 10.00
CA SER A 18 9.98 -3.22 9.11
C SER A 18 9.94 -3.96 7.77
N LEU A 19 10.70 -3.47 6.78
CA LEU A 19 10.85 -4.14 5.50
C LEU A 19 11.50 -5.51 5.70
N GLN A 20 10.96 -6.53 5.03
CA GLN A 20 11.69 -7.79 4.92
C GLN A 20 12.83 -7.61 3.89
N HIS A 21 14.00 -8.18 4.18
CA HIS A 21 15.14 -8.09 3.29
C HIS A 21 14.92 -8.91 2.01
N LEU A 22 14.58 -8.23 0.92
CA LEU A 22 14.51 -8.81 -0.42
C LEU A 22 15.84 -8.63 -1.14
N ARG A 23 16.08 -9.49 -2.13
CA ARG A 23 17.22 -9.33 -3.05
C ARG A 23 16.90 -8.18 -4.01
N ASP A 24 17.92 -7.48 -4.48
CA ASP A 24 17.75 -6.37 -5.42
C ASP A 24 17.00 -6.77 -6.69
N SER A 25 17.29 -7.95 -7.23
CA SER A 25 16.64 -8.48 -8.44
C SER A 25 15.25 -9.08 -8.19
N PHE A 26 14.63 -8.85 -7.02
CA PHE A 26 13.39 -9.53 -6.67
C PHE A 26 12.24 -9.20 -7.64
N TYR A 27 12.08 -7.94 -8.03
CA TYR A 27 11.01 -7.56 -8.97
C TYR A 27 11.29 -8.08 -10.38
N ASP A 28 12.55 -8.10 -10.82
CA ASP A 28 12.95 -8.76 -12.07
C ASP A 28 12.63 -10.26 -12.07
N ASP A 29 12.95 -10.94 -10.97
CA ASP A 29 12.69 -12.37 -10.77
C ASP A 29 11.16 -12.66 -10.84
N VAL A 30 10.33 -11.78 -10.27
CA VAL A 30 8.86 -11.88 -10.33
C VAL A 30 8.36 -11.62 -11.76
N ALA A 31 8.86 -10.59 -12.42
CA ALA A 31 8.48 -10.25 -13.79
C ALA A 31 8.80 -11.39 -14.77
N ALA A 32 10.00 -11.98 -14.64
CA ALA A 32 10.40 -13.15 -15.42
C ALA A 32 9.47 -14.34 -15.18
N TYR A 33 9.14 -14.62 -13.92
CA TYR A 33 8.22 -15.71 -13.56
C TYR A 33 6.82 -15.53 -14.18
N VAL A 34 6.22 -14.34 -14.07
CA VAL A 34 4.90 -14.05 -14.65
C VAL A 34 4.95 -14.12 -16.17
N ALA A 35 6.02 -13.63 -16.80
CA ALA A 35 6.21 -13.74 -18.25
C ALA A 35 6.29 -15.20 -18.71
N ASP A 36 7.02 -16.05 -17.99
CA ASP A 36 7.13 -17.48 -18.28
C ASP A 36 5.79 -18.20 -18.15
N LEU A 37 5.00 -17.87 -17.12
CA LEU A 37 3.64 -18.40 -16.94
C LEU A 37 2.71 -18.01 -18.09
N ARG A 38 2.70 -16.73 -18.47
CA ARG A 38 1.90 -16.24 -19.61
C ARG A 38 2.30 -16.94 -20.90
N ALA A 39 3.60 -17.06 -21.16
CA ALA A 39 4.11 -17.76 -22.35
C ALA A 39 3.76 -19.26 -22.34
N ALA A 40 3.75 -19.92 -21.18
CA ALA A 40 3.31 -21.30 -21.05
C ALA A 40 1.82 -21.49 -21.35
N ARG A 41 0.97 -20.61 -20.79
CA ARG A 41 -0.47 -20.56 -21.09
C ARG A 41 -0.72 -20.37 -22.58
N ASP A 42 -0.04 -19.41 -23.21
CA ASP A 42 -0.24 -19.07 -24.60
C ASP A 42 0.15 -20.22 -25.52
N ARG A 43 1.30 -20.86 -25.27
CA ARG A 43 1.69 -22.10 -25.98
C ARG A 43 0.66 -23.21 -25.84
N ARG A 44 0.05 -23.37 -24.65
CA ARG A 44 -0.97 -24.40 -24.40
C ARG A 44 -2.27 -24.09 -25.12
N ALA A 45 -2.65 -22.82 -25.19
CA ALA A 45 -3.82 -22.36 -25.90
C ALA A 45 -3.69 -22.59 -27.41
N GLU A 46 -2.52 -22.34 -28.00
CA GLU A 46 -2.27 -22.59 -29.43
C GLU A 46 -2.39 -24.07 -29.84
N GLN A 47 -2.22 -25.00 -28.88
CA GLN A 47 -2.21 -26.44 -29.13
C GLN A 47 -3.58 -27.10 -29.05
N VAL A 48 -4.65 -26.37 -28.69
CA VAL A 48 -6.00 -26.93 -28.56
C VAL A 48 -7.07 -26.19 -29.34
N ASP A 49 -8.07 -26.95 -29.80
CA ASP A 49 -9.18 -26.43 -30.59
C ASP A 49 -10.08 -25.46 -29.82
N LYS A 50 -10.22 -25.63 -28.50
CA LYS A 50 -11.09 -24.81 -27.64
C LYS A 50 -10.35 -24.33 -26.39
N PRO A 51 -9.43 -23.36 -26.52
CA PRO A 51 -8.57 -22.92 -25.41
C PRO A 51 -9.36 -22.47 -24.18
N PHE A 52 -10.45 -21.75 -24.36
CA PHE A 52 -11.31 -21.28 -23.27
C PHE A 52 -12.07 -22.38 -22.53
N SER A 53 -12.13 -23.59 -23.10
CA SER A 53 -12.76 -24.77 -22.47
C SER A 53 -11.74 -25.78 -21.96
N ASP A 54 -10.45 -25.49 -22.12
CA ASP A 54 -9.37 -26.37 -21.72
C ASP A 54 -8.99 -26.13 -20.26
N ASP A 55 -8.97 -27.19 -19.46
CA ASP A 55 -8.73 -27.11 -18.02
C ASP A 55 -7.31 -26.62 -17.70
N ASP A 56 -6.30 -26.97 -18.51
CA ASP A 56 -4.94 -26.50 -18.30
C ASP A 56 -4.79 -25.02 -18.62
N VAL A 57 -5.39 -24.56 -19.73
CA VAL A 57 -5.37 -23.13 -20.09
C VAL A 57 -6.04 -22.29 -19.00
N ARG A 58 -7.17 -22.73 -18.47
CA ARG A 58 -7.85 -22.06 -17.34
C ARG A 58 -6.98 -22.02 -16.10
N ARG A 59 -6.46 -23.18 -15.66
CA ARG A 59 -5.59 -23.27 -14.49
C ARG A 59 -4.36 -22.38 -14.61
N MET A 60 -3.71 -22.34 -15.78
CA MET A 60 -2.57 -21.45 -16.03
C MET A 60 -2.97 -19.97 -16.03
N SER A 61 -4.18 -19.64 -16.50
CA SER A 61 -4.71 -18.27 -16.45
C SER A 61 -4.91 -17.83 -15.00
N ASP A 62 -5.56 -18.67 -14.19
CA ASP A 62 -5.79 -18.41 -12.77
C ASP A 62 -4.45 -18.28 -12.01
N GLU A 63 -3.44 -19.09 -12.37
CA GLU A 63 -2.12 -19.01 -11.76
C GLU A 63 -1.37 -17.71 -12.10
N VAL A 64 -1.50 -17.22 -13.35
CA VAL A 64 -0.98 -15.90 -13.76
C VAL A 64 -1.65 -14.79 -12.94
N GLU A 65 -2.99 -14.76 -12.91
CA GLU A 65 -3.75 -13.76 -12.15
C GLU A 65 -3.37 -13.78 -10.67
N THR A 66 -3.34 -14.97 -10.06
CA THR A 66 -2.93 -15.14 -8.66
C THR A 66 -1.51 -14.64 -8.41
N ALA A 67 -0.57 -14.90 -9.32
CA ALA A 67 0.81 -14.43 -9.15
C ALA A 67 0.90 -12.90 -9.21
N GLU A 68 0.15 -12.27 -10.12
CA GLU A 68 0.07 -10.82 -10.26
C GLU A 68 -0.54 -10.17 -9.01
N GLU A 69 -1.68 -10.66 -8.53
CA GLU A 69 -2.33 -10.16 -7.32
C GLU A 69 -1.43 -10.25 -6.08
N VAL A 70 -0.73 -11.38 -5.91
CA VAL A 70 0.17 -11.55 -4.77
C VAL A 70 1.37 -10.61 -4.86
N ALA A 71 1.92 -10.39 -6.07
CA ALA A 71 3.01 -9.46 -6.30
C ALA A 71 2.60 -8.01 -6.05
N GLU A 72 1.42 -7.60 -6.53
CA GLU A 72 0.86 -6.26 -6.32
C GLU A 72 0.61 -6.01 -4.83
N ALA A 73 -0.10 -6.91 -4.14
CA ALA A 73 -0.36 -6.78 -2.71
C ALA A 73 0.94 -6.77 -1.87
N LEU A 74 1.98 -7.47 -2.32
CA LEU A 74 3.30 -7.40 -1.70
C LEU A 74 3.93 -6.01 -1.91
N TYR A 75 3.91 -5.49 -3.14
CA TYR A 75 4.43 -4.16 -3.48
C TYR A 75 3.71 -3.06 -2.69
N GLU A 76 2.38 -3.04 -2.66
CA GLU A 76 1.58 -2.05 -1.93
C GLU A 76 1.94 -2.00 -0.45
N ARG A 77 2.15 -3.16 0.15
CA ARG A 77 2.54 -3.24 1.57
C ARG A 77 3.94 -2.70 1.80
N ARG A 78 4.88 -2.97 0.88
CA ARG A 78 6.27 -2.51 0.98
C ARG A 78 6.38 -1.02 0.73
N VAL A 79 5.72 -0.49 -0.31
CA VAL A 79 5.73 0.95 -0.61
C VAL A 79 5.17 1.77 0.56
N GLY A 80 4.13 1.28 1.24
CA GLY A 80 3.62 1.92 2.46
C GLY A 80 4.67 2.04 3.57
N LYS A 81 5.55 1.04 3.70
CA LYS A 81 6.68 1.08 4.65
C LYS A 81 7.79 2.01 4.18
N VAL A 82 8.13 1.98 2.89
CA VAL A 82 9.11 2.89 2.28
C VAL A 82 8.71 4.35 2.52
N VAL A 83 7.45 4.71 2.23
CA VAL A 83 6.90 6.06 2.47
C VAL A 83 6.99 6.44 3.95
N LYS A 84 6.69 5.52 4.85
CA LYS A 84 6.80 5.75 6.30
C LYS A 84 8.24 6.03 6.72
N ILE A 85 9.20 5.23 6.23
CA ILE A 85 10.64 5.40 6.53
C ILE A 85 11.12 6.74 5.96
N ALA A 86 10.78 7.07 4.70
CA ALA A 86 11.13 8.34 4.06
C ALA A 86 10.61 9.55 4.86
N SER A 87 9.38 9.48 5.37
CA SER A 87 8.79 10.53 6.19
C SER A 87 9.57 10.78 7.49
N PHE A 88 10.13 9.74 8.10
CA PHE A 88 10.99 9.88 9.28
C PHE A 88 12.39 10.39 8.92
N ALA A 89 12.98 9.88 7.84
CA ALA A 89 14.29 10.31 7.37
C ALA A 89 14.30 11.82 7.03
N ALA A 90 13.28 12.31 6.33
CA ALA A 90 13.11 13.74 6.01
C ALA A 90 12.86 14.63 7.26
N ALA A 91 12.47 14.02 8.38
CA ALA A 91 12.37 14.66 9.68
C ALA A 91 13.68 14.58 10.49
N ASP A 92 14.80 14.21 9.86
CA ASP A 92 16.12 14.03 10.47
C ASP A 92 16.12 12.99 11.61
N MET A 93 15.17 12.05 11.58
CA MET A 93 15.08 10.96 12.54
C MET A 93 15.93 9.78 12.07
N PRO A 94 16.62 9.08 12.99
CA PRO A 94 17.33 7.86 12.64
C PRO A 94 16.34 6.78 12.17
N VAL A 95 16.62 6.17 11.02
CA VAL A 95 15.79 5.12 10.42
C VAL A 95 16.64 3.90 10.07
N GLU A 96 16.02 2.73 10.07
CA GLU A 96 16.57 1.52 9.47
C GLU A 96 16.09 1.44 8.01
N ASP A 97 17.00 1.62 7.06
CA ASP A 97 16.74 1.62 5.61
C ASP A 97 17.16 0.30 4.93
N GLU A 98 17.58 -0.70 5.71
CA GLU A 98 17.99 -2.00 5.18
C GLU A 98 16.81 -2.79 4.57
N GLY A 99 17.08 -3.51 3.48
CA GLY A 99 16.14 -4.48 2.91
C GLY A 99 15.19 -3.95 1.84
N MET A 100 15.38 -2.71 1.40
CA MET A 100 14.82 -2.19 0.15
C MET A 100 15.46 -2.88 -1.07
N THR A 101 14.70 -3.05 -2.15
CA THR A 101 15.26 -3.37 -3.49
C THR A 101 15.87 -2.12 -4.13
N THR A 102 16.41 -2.25 -5.35
CA THR A 102 16.96 -1.09 -6.08
C THR A 102 15.90 -0.04 -6.36
N GLU A 103 14.76 -0.45 -6.88
CA GLU A 103 13.64 0.43 -7.24
C GLU A 103 13.05 1.12 -6.01
N GLU A 104 13.02 0.43 -4.87
CA GLU A 104 12.52 1.00 -3.62
C GLU A 104 13.48 2.00 -2.99
N ARG A 105 14.80 1.81 -3.15
CA ARG A 105 15.81 2.79 -2.73
C ARG A 105 15.72 4.07 -3.54
N GLU A 106 15.60 3.95 -4.86
CA GLU A 106 15.39 5.11 -5.74
C GLU A 106 14.13 5.88 -5.34
N LEU A 107 13.02 5.18 -5.11
CA LEU A 107 11.78 5.80 -4.62
C LEU A 107 11.97 6.44 -3.23
N PHE A 108 12.69 5.80 -2.32
CA PHE A 108 12.95 6.34 -0.99
C PHE A 108 13.71 7.66 -1.07
N ASP A 109 14.81 7.71 -1.82
CA ASP A 109 15.64 8.90 -1.99
C ASP A 109 14.82 10.06 -2.57
N ASP A 110 14.04 9.80 -3.62
CA ASP A 110 13.14 10.79 -4.24
C ASP A 110 12.11 11.34 -3.25
N LEU A 111 11.54 10.48 -2.40
CA LEU A 111 10.55 10.88 -1.39
C LEU A 111 11.19 11.73 -0.29
N VAL A 112 12.38 11.36 0.19
CA VAL A 112 13.10 12.13 1.22
C VAL A 112 13.42 13.52 0.70
N ASP A 113 14.00 13.61 -0.50
CA ASP A 113 14.33 14.89 -1.13
C ASP A 113 13.08 15.75 -1.32
N ARG A 114 11.99 15.17 -1.82
CA ARG A 114 10.75 15.92 -2.07
C ARG A 114 10.10 16.43 -0.80
N ILE A 115 10.10 15.64 0.28
CA ILE A 115 9.57 16.05 1.58
C ILE A 115 10.48 17.14 2.17
N GLY A 116 11.80 17.01 2.05
CA GLY A 116 12.78 18.01 2.48
C GLY A 116 12.59 19.36 1.77
N GLU A 117 12.48 19.36 0.43
CA GLU A 117 12.18 20.55 -0.37
C GLU A 117 10.88 21.23 0.06
N ASN A 118 9.83 20.44 0.31
CA ASN A 118 8.54 20.96 0.76
C ASN A 118 8.68 21.62 2.15
N LYS A 119 9.34 20.94 3.09
CA LYS A 119 9.61 21.44 4.45
C LYS A 119 10.35 22.77 4.40
N SER A 120 11.46 22.85 3.67
CA SER A 120 12.23 24.10 3.54
C SER A 120 11.38 25.22 2.96
N ARG A 121 10.65 24.97 1.87
CA ARG A 121 9.78 25.98 1.26
C ARG A 121 8.72 26.50 2.23
N VAL A 122 8.09 25.61 3.01
CA VAL A 122 7.10 26.00 4.01
C VAL A 122 7.75 26.83 5.12
N LEU A 123 8.92 26.45 5.60
CA LEU A 123 9.64 27.20 6.62
C LEU A 123 10.09 28.58 6.15
N ASP A 124 10.57 28.71 4.91
CA ASP A 124 10.96 30.00 4.31
C ASP A 124 9.78 30.97 4.22
N VAL A 125 8.57 30.47 3.93
CA VAL A 125 7.35 31.28 3.94
C VAL A 125 7.00 31.71 5.37
N LEU A 126 7.12 30.80 6.34
CA LEU A 126 6.80 31.09 7.74
C LEU A 126 7.81 32.04 8.40
N SER A 127 9.08 32.01 8.01
CA SER A 127 10.11 32.96 8.45
C SER A 127 9.99 34.32 7.77
N GLY A 128 9.26 34.40 6.66
CA GLY A 128 9.13 35.59 5.83
C GLY A 128 10.27 35.78 4.82
N ASP A 129 11.13 34.77 4.67
CA ASP A 129 12.21 34.75 3.67
C ASP A 129 11.70 34.50 2.24
N ALA A 130 10.48 33.96 2.12
CA ALA A 130 9.76 33.81 0.85
C ALA A 130 8.32 34.33 0.96
N PRO A 131 7.77 34.93 -0.12
CA PRO A 131 6.35 35.26 -0.15
C PRO A 131 5.49 33.97 -0.15
N PRO A 132 4.28 34.00 0.42
CA PRO A 132 3.37 32.86 0.32
C PRO A 132 3.10 32.55 -1.16
N SER A 133 3.24 31.28 -1.52
CA SER A 133 2.95 30.84 -2.89
C SER A 133 1.48 31.12 -3.19
N SER A 134 1.21 32.03 -4.11
CA SER A 134 -0.11 32.14 -4.73
C SER A 134 -0.23 30.95 -5.69
N ASP A 135 -1.26 30.12 -5.52
CA ASP A 135 -1.45 28.90 -6.32
C ASP A 135 -1.25 29.16 -7.83
N PRO A 136 -0.45 28.33 -8.54
CA PRO A 136 -0.39 28.38 -9.99
C PRO A 136 -1.67 27.87 -10.68
N ASP A 137 -2.71 27.47 -9.93
CA ASP A 137 -3.99 26.96 -10.46
C ASP A 137 -5.18 27.92 -10.22
N ALA A 138 -4.92 29.20 -9.97
CA ALA A 138 -5.95 30.24 -9.91
C ALA A 138 -6.02 31.08 -11.20
N THR A 139 -5.89 30.44 -12.36
CA THR A 139 -6.16 31.07 -13.66
C THR A 139 -7.41 30.49 -14.30
N ALA A 140 -8.55 30.60 -13.62
CA ALA A 140 -9.86 30.54 -14.26
C ALA A 140 -10.83 31.51 -13.58
N GLN A 141 -10.95 32.68 -14.22
CA GLN A 141 -12.09 33.60 -14.18
C GLN A 141 -12.28 34.42 -12.89
N SER A 142 -11.61 35.57 -12.88
CA SER A 142 -12.29 36.81 -12.46
C SER A 142 -13.44 37.10 -13.42
N ALA A 143 -14.67 36.99 -12.93
CA ALA A 143 -15.79 37.77 -13.41
C ALA A 143 -16.55 38.30 -12.19
N ASP A 144 -16.82 39.60 -12.29
CA ASP A 144 -17.17 40.54 -11.24
C ASP A 144 -18.66 40.45 -10.83
N SER A 145 -18.97 40.98 -9.63
CA SER A 145 -20.30 41.34 -9.11
C SER A 145 -21.24 40.17 -8.74
N ASP A 146 -21.89 40.11 -7.57
CA ASP A 146 -22.55 41.17 -6.81
C ASP A 146 -22.80 40.69 -5.37
N ARG A 147 -22.82 41.64 -4.43
CA ARG A 147 -23.10 41.43 -3.01
C ARG A 147 -24.60 41.25 -2.81
N SER A 148 -25.02 40.17 -2.17
CA SER A 148 -26.24 40.21 -1.37
C SER A 148 -26.14 39.31 -0.15
N THR A 149 -26.05 39.99 1.00
CA THR A 149 -26.16 39.46 2.36
C THR A 149 -27.56 38.90 2.60
N SER A 150 -27.69 37.67 3.08
CA SER A 150 -28.83 37.22 3.89
C SER A 150 -28.49 35.94 4.67
N ASP A 151 -28.50 36.11 6.00
CA ASP A 151 -28.94 35.17 7.03
C ASP A 151 -28.23 33.81 7.22
N VAL A 152 -27.36 33.77 8.23
CA VAL A 152 -26.91 32.56 8.91
C VAL A 152 -27.90 32.26 10.03
N SER A 153 -28.77 31.27 9.83
CA SER A 153 -29.52 30.66 10.93
C SER A 153 -28.64 29.66 11.67
N GLU A 154 -28.57 29.90 12.97
CA GLU A 154 -28.02 29.12 14.06
C GLU A 154 -28.60 27.70 14.15
N ALA A 155 -27.73 26.68 14.20
CA ALA A 155 -28.04 25.39 14.80
C ALA A 155 -26.74 24.61 15.11
N THR A 156 -26.28 24.68 16.36
CA THR A 156 -25.43 23.66 16.98
C THR A 156 -26.18 22.34 17.08
N PRO A 157 -25.46 21.21 17.02
CA PRO A 157 -25.61 20.29 18.15
C PRO A 157 -24.26 19.73 18.62
N ASP A 158 -24.01 19.92 19.91
CA ASP A 158 -23.07 19.14 20.71
C ASP A 158 -23.91 18.16 21.54
N SER A 159 -23.72 16.85 21.36
CA SER A 159 -23.86 15.85 22.43
C SER A 159 -23.57 14.42 21.93
N VAL A 160 -22.33 14.01 22.19
CA VAL A 160 -21.90 12.75 22.82
C VAL A 160 -22.73 11.47 22.60
N GLU A 161 -22.19 10.56 21.80
CA GLU A 161 -22.57 9.15 21.79
C GLU A 161 -21.55 8.37 22.64
N ALA A 162 -21.96 8.03 23.86
CA ALA A 162 -21.23 7.13 24.76
C ALA A 162 -22.13 5.95 25.08
N THR A 163 -21.88 4.81 24.44
CA THR A 163 -22.36 3.51 24.91
C THR A 163 -21.21 2.52 24.89
N SER A 164 -20.62 2.34 26.05
CA SER A 164 -19.76 1.21 26.40
C SER A 164 -20.60 -0.08 26.33
N ASP A 165 -20.30 -0.97 25.39
CA ASP A 165 -20.79 -2.35 25.45
C ASP A 165 -19.71 -3.24 26.06
N SER A 166 -19.93 -3.58 27.33
CA SER A 166 -19.20 -4.58 28.09
C SER A 166 -20.01 -5.86 28.02
N GLY A 167 -19.51 -6.86 27.29
CA GLY A 167 -20.21 -8.13 27.09
C GLY A 167 -19.27 -9.31 26.86
N SER A 168 -18.45 -9.65 27.87
CA SER A 168 -17.87 -11.00 27.98
C SER A 168 -18.93 -11.96 28.53
N PRO A 169 -19.18 -13.12 27.90
CA PRO A 169 -19.74 -14.27 28.59
C PRO A 169 -18.65 -15.32 28.80
N SER A 170 -18.16 -15.43 30.04
CA SER A 170 -17.64 -16.71 30.56
C SER A 170 -18.83 -17.63 30.80
N ALA A 171 -18.79 -18.81 30.19
CA ALA A 171 -19.60 -19.95 30.60
C ALA A 171 -18.65 -21.13 30.86
N ASP A 172 -18.61 -21.49 32.14
CA ASP A 172 -17.91 -22.62 32.73
C ASP A 172 -18.55 -23.97 32.38
N ALA A 173 -17.73 -25.01 32.56
CA ALA A 173 -18.04 -26.43 32.78
C ALA A 173 -18.45 -27.29 31.56
N ASP A 174 -17.68 -28.34 31.27
CA ASP A 174 -17.90 -29.60 32.00
C ASP A 174 -16.74 -30.60 31.89
N HIS A 175 -16.68 -31.43 32.93
CA HIS A 175 -15.73 -32.44 33.32
C HIS A 175 -16.15 -33.80 32.72
N SER A 176 -15.26 -34.52 32.02
CA SER A 176 -15.28 -36.00 31.83
C SER A 176 -14.23 -36.42 30.80
N ALA A 177 -13.45 -37.49 30.93
CA ALA A 177 -13.36 -38.55 31.93
C ALA A 177 -12.00 -39.24 31.78
N LEU A 178 -11.40 -39.61 32.91
CA LEU A 178 -10.43 -40.71 33.01
C LEU A 178 -11.18 -42.04 32.93
N ALA A 179 -10.75 -42.96 32.06
CA ALA A 179 -10.46 -44.38 32.34
C ALA A 179 -10.40 -45.20 31.04
N GLY A 180 -9.40 -46.08 30.95
CA GLY A 180 -9.28 -47.07 29.88
C GLY A 180 -7.97 -47.84 29.94
N ALA A 181 -7.77 -48.58 31.03
CA ALA A 181 -7.04 -49.85 31.03
C ALA A 181 -8.08 -50.98 30.96
#